data_AF-A0A7W0NVZ2-F1
#
_entry.id   AF-A0A7W0NVZ2-F1
#
_cell.length_a   1.000
_cell.length_b   1.000
_cell.length_c   1.000
_cell.angle_alpha   90.00
_cell.angle_beta   90.00
_cell.angle_gamma   90.00
#
_symmetry.space_group_name_H-M   'P 1'
#
loop_
_entity.id
_entity.type
_entity.pdbx_description
1 polymer ?
#
loop_
_entity_poly.entity_id
_entity_poly.type
_entity_poly.pdbx_seq_one_letter_code
_entity_poly.pdbx_strand_id
1 'polypeptide(L)'
;MQKTNLVRDRDGWETVASETHFTTPHLSVVTDEVRTPTQRTPRKWSTVHRKPAVVIAALTREGKFVLICEERIPVRAAMSP
;
A
#
# COMPACT_ATOMS: atom_id res chain seq x y z
N MET A 1 -10.06 0.23 -9.65
CA MET A 1 -9.89 -0.92 -8.74
C MET A 1 -10.72 -0.67 -7.48
N GLN A 2 -11.54 -1.63 -7.03
CA GLN A 2 -12.36 -1.44 -5.83
C GLN A 2 -11.47 -1.42 -4.58
N LYS A 3 -11.64 -0.45 -3.66
CA LYS A 3 -10.93 -0.42 -2.37
C LYS A 3 -11.16 -1.77 -1.67
N THR A 4 -10.08 -2.49 -1.38
CA THR A 4 -10.16 -3.82 -0.78
C THR A 4 -10.52 -3.67 0.70
N ASN A 5 -11.39 -4.52 1.23
CA ASN A 5 -11.85 -4.50 2.64
C ASN A 5 -10.75 -4.70 3.70
N LEU A 6 -9.47 -4.80 3.30
CA LEU A 6 -8.30 -5.02 4.15
C LEU A 6 -7.76 -3.73 4.77
N VAL A 7 -7.95 -2.59 4.12
CA VAL A 7 -7.62 -1.28 4.70
C VAL A 7 -8.94 -0.60 5.01
N ARG A 8 -9.23 -0.43 6.31
CA ARG A 8 -10.43 0.23 6.79
C ARG A 8 -10.02 1.38 7.69
N ASP A 9 -10.76 2.47 7.56
CA ASP A 9 -10.74 3.57 8.49
C ASP A 9 -11.24 3.04 9.85
N ARG A 10 -10.32 2.89 10.79
CA ARG A 10 -10.54 2.41 12.17
C ARG A 10 -9.74 3.28 13.13
N ASP A 11 -10.03 3.19 14.42
CA ASP A 11 -9.22 3.83 15.48
C ASP A 11 -9.03 5.35 15.32
N GLY A 12 -10.06 6.05 14.83
CA GLY A 12 -10.05 7.51 14.65
C GLY A 12 -9.49 8.00 13.30
N TRP A 13 -9.14 7.08 12.40
CA TRP A 13 -8.85 7.40 11.00
C TRP A 13 -10.13 7.59 10.20
N GLU A 14 -10.14 8.54 9.27
CA GLU A 14 -11.27 8.79 8.36
C GLU A 14 -10.78 9.42 7.06
N THR A 15 -11.14 8.80 5.93
CA THR A 15 -10.95 9.36 4.59
C THR A 15 -12.19 10.17 4.22
N VAL A 16 -12.07 11.50 4.25
CA VAL A 16 -13.16 12.45 4.03
C VAL A 16 -13.50 12.60 2.55
N ALA A 17 -12.48 12.54 1.68
CA ALA A 17 -12.63 12.58 0.24
C ALA A 17 -11.52 11.81 -0.47
N SER A 18 -11.79 11.38 -1.70
CA SER A 18 -10.81 10.73 -2.57
C SER A 18 -11.01 11.22 -4.00
N GLU A 19 -9.94 11.69 -4.63
CA GLU A 19 -9.90 12.06 -6.05
C GLU A 19 -8.95 11.12 -6.80
N THR A 20 -9.43 10.49 -7.87
CA THR A 20 -8.59 9.57 -8.68
C THR A 20 -7.97 10.31 -9.85
N HIS A 21 -6.64 10.30 -9.92
CA HIS A 21 -5.87 10.95 -10.99
C HIS A 21 -5.49 9.97 -12.09
N PHE A 22 -5.32 8.69 -11.75
CA PHE A 22 -4.90 7.65 -12.69
C PHE A 22 -5.41 6.29 -12.26
N THR A 23 -5.81 5.45 -13.21
CA THR A 23 -6.26 4.08 -12.95
C THR A 23 -5.87 3.12 -14.06
N THR A 24 -5.46 1.92 -13.66
CA THR A 24 -5.17 0.76 -14.52
C THR A 24 -5.75 -0.51 -13.87
N PRO A 25 -5.68 -1.67 -14.54
CA PRO A 25 -6.00 -2.94 -13.89
C PRO A 25 -5.11 -3.29 -12.69
N HIS A 26 -3.90 -2.72 -12.60
CA HIS A 26 -2.90 -3.11 -11.60
C HIS A 26 -2.80 -2.15 -10.41
N LEU A 27 -3.04 -0.86 -10.65
CA LEU A 27 -2.98 0.19 -9.62
C LEU A 27 -3.87 1.39 -9.95
N SER A 28 -4.14 2.22 -8.95
CA SER A 28 -4.68 3.57 -9.08
C SER A 28 -3.89 4.56 -8.24
N VAL A 29 -3.72 5.77 -8.76
CA VAL A 29 -3.12 6.91 -8.04
C VAL A 29 -4.24 7.87 -7.67
N VAL A 30 -4.36 8.17 -6.38
CA VAL A 30 -5.41 9.03 -5.83
C VAL A 30 -4.80 10.12 -4.95
N THR A 31 -5.54 11.20 -4.77
CA THR A 31 -5.35 12.10 -3.63
C THR A 31 -6.45 11.84 -2.63
N ASP A 32 -6.10 11.32 -1.47
CA ASP A 32 -7.02 11.14 -0.34
C ASP A 32 -6.92 12.35 0.59
N GLU A 33 -8.06 12.86 1.05
CA GLU A 33 -8.13 13.81 2.15
C GLU A 33 -8.47 13.05 3.44
N VAL A 34 -7.49 12.92 4.33
CA VAL A 34 -7.54 12.03 5.49
C VAL A 34 -7.46 12.82 6.78
N ARG A 35 -8.42 12.57 7.69
CA ARG A 35 -8.37 12.98 9.08
C ARG A 35 -7.69 11.86 9.88
N THR A 36 -6.64 12.21 10.62
CA THR A 36 -5.90 11.24 11.44
C THR A 36 -6.41 11.29 12.88
N PRO A 37 -6.18 10.24 13.70
CA PRO A 37 -6.68 10.18 15.07
C PRO A 37 -6.23 11.35 15.95
N THR A 38 -5.08 11.94 15.64
CA THR A 38 -4.47 13.03 16.41
C THR A 38 -4.71 14.41 15.83
N GLN A 39 -5.25 14.53 14.60
CA GLN A 39 -5.44 15.80 13.91
C GLN A 39 -6.87 15.94 13.37
N ARG A 40 -7.63 16.89 13.92
CA ARG A 40 -9.03 17.14 13.50
C ARG A 40 -9.16 17.68 12.07
N THR A 41 -8.19 18.49 11.64
CA THR A 41 -8.16 19.05 10.28
C THR A 41 -7.67 17.99 9.29
N PRO A 42 -8.46 17.61 8.27
CA PRO A 42 -8.02 16.67 7.26
C PRO A 42 -6.81 17.18 6.47
N ARG A 43 -5.99 16.25 5.97
CA ARG A 43 -4.82 16.56 5.13
C ARG A 43 -4.85 15.73 3.86
N LYS A 44 -4.35 16.31 2.76
CA LYS A 44 -4.23 15.62 1.48
C LYS A 44 -3.00 14.72 1.44
N TRP A 45 -3.17 13.52 0.91
CA TRP A 45 -2.13 12.50 0.72
C TRP A 45 -2.20 11.95 -0.70
N SER A 46 -1.07 11.87 -1.39
CA SER A 46 -0.97 11.10 -2.62
C SER A 46 -0.83 9.62 -2.26
N THR A 47 -1.83 8.83 -2.64
CA THR A 47 -1.92 7.41 -2.30
C THR A 47 -1.92 6.55 -3.55
N VAL A 48 -1.13 5.48 -3.55
CA VAL A 48 -1.20 4.43 -4.58
C VAL A 48 -1.94 3.23 -4.01
N HIS A 49 -3.07 2.89 -4.61
CA HIS A 49 -3.77 1.64 -4.30
C HIS A 49 -3.38 0.57 -5.32
N ARG A 50 -3.02 -0.61 -4.84
CA ARG A 50 -2.80 -1.82 -5.64
C ARG A 50 -3.42 -3.04 -4.94
N LYS A 51 -3.56 -4.16 -5.66
CA LYS A 51 -4.04 -5.40 -5.07
C LYS A 51 -3.18 -5.78 -3.85
N PRO A 52 -3.79 -6.13 -2.69
CA PRO A 52 -3.05 -6.58 -1.52
C PRO A 52 -2.21 -7.83 -1.80
N ALA A 53 -1.15 -8.01 -1.01
CA ALA A 53 -0.23 -9.14 -1.10
C ALA A 53 -0.05 -9.80 0.27
N VAL A 54 0.47 -11.03 0.27
CA VAL A 54 0.84 -11.79 1.48
C VAL A 54 2.35 -11.95 1.51
N VAL A 55 2.94 -11.84 2.69
CA VAL A 55 4.35 -12.15 2.94
C VAL A 55 4.40 -13.42 3.77
N ILE A 56 5.24 -14.38 3.34
CA ILE A 56 5.41 -15.65 4.04
C ILE A 56 6.87 -15.74 4.50
N ALA A 57 7.07 -15.83 5.80
CA ALA A 57 8.38 -16.10 6.41
C ALA A 57 8.57 -17.61 6.54
N ALA A 58 8.82 -18.30 5.42
CA ALA A 58 8.97 -19.75 5.40
C ALA A 58 10.31 -20.19 6.01
N LEU A 59 10.27 -21.25 6.83
CA LEU A 59 11.43 -21.81 7.50
C LEU A 59 11.61 -23.29 7.12
N THR A 60 12.86 -23.73 6.96
CA THR A 60 13.21 -25.15 6.89
C THR A 60 13.07 -25.81 8.27
N ARG A 61 13.15 -27.14 8.33
CA ARG A 61 13.14 -27.87 9.61
C ARG A 61 14.29 -27.45 10.53
N GLU A 62 15.42 -27.02 9.96
CA GLU A 62 16.62 -26.56 10.65
C GLU A 62 16.55 -25.07 11.03
N GLY A 63 15.42 -24.39 10.78
CA GLY A 63 15.21 -22.99 11.15
C GLY A 63 15.85 -21.96 10.19
N LYS A 64 16.20 -22.34 8.96
CA LYS A 64 16.71 -21.41 7.94
C LYS A 64 15.56 -20.80 7.12
N PHE A 65 15.69 -19.55 6.69
CA PHE A 65 14.69 -18.95 5.79
C PHE A 65 14.77 -19.52 4.37
N VAL A 66 13.60 -19.77 3.78
CA VAL A 66 13.48 -20.04 2.35
C VAL A 66 13.26 -18.71 1.64
N LEU A 67 14.16 -18.39 0.71
CA LEU A 67 14.12 -17.15 -0.09
C LEU A 67 13.84 -17.46 -1.56
N ILE A 68 13.30 -16.46 -2.27
CA ILE A 68 13.12 -16.50 -3.72
C ILE A 68 14.01 -15.44 -4.37
N CYS A 69 14.55 -15.77 -5.55
CA CYS A 69 15.27 -14.82 -6.40
C CYS A 69 14.37 -14.44 -7.57
N GLU A 70 14.10 -13.15 -7.75
CA GLU A 70 13.20 -12.62 -8.77
C GLU A 70 13.72 -11.27 -9.26
N GLU A 71 13.74 -11.07 -10.58
CA GLU A 71 14.05 -9.78 -11.17
C GLU A 71 12.89 -8.80 -10.95
N ARG A 72 13.21 -7.58 -10.48
CA ARG A 72 12.20 -6.54 -10.24
C ARG A 72 12.57 -5.24 -10.93
N ILE A 73 11.96 -5.00 -12.10
CA ILE A 73 12.16 -3.76 -12.88
C ILE A 73 11.98 -2.48 -12.02
N PRO A 74 10.95 -2.35 -11.15
CA PRO A 74 10.79 -1.14 -10.33
C PRO A 74 11.92 -0.91 -9.32
N VAL A 75 12.56 -1.99 -8.85
CA VAL A 75 13.66 -1.90 -7.87
C VAL A 75 14.92 -1.34 -8.51
N ARG A 76 15.15 -1.58 -9.81
CA ARG A 76 16.27 -1.01 -10.57
C ARG A 76 16.38 0.51 -10.41
N ALA A 77 15.25 1.20 -10.31
CA ALA A 77 15.22 2.66 -10.15
C ALA A 77 15.17 3.13 -8.68
N ALA A 78 14.80 2.26 -7.74
CA ALA A 78 14.55 2.63 -6.35
C ALA A 78 15.76 2.41 -5.43
N MET A 79 16.73 1.58 -5.84
CA MET A 79 17.93 1.24 -5.05
C MET A 79 19.23 1.44 -5.84
N SER A 80 19.26 2.35 -6.82
CA SER A 80 20.55 2.85 -7.31
C SER A 80 21.22 3.66 -6.20
N PRO A 81 22.55 3.55 -6.03
CA PRO A 81 23.30 4.43 -5.13
C PRO A 81 23.18 5.91 -5.55
#